data_AF-A0A9P5PJY5-F1
#
_entry.id   AF-A0A9P5PJY5-F1
#
_cell.length_a   1.000
_cell.length_b   1.000
_cell.length_c   1.000
_cell.angle_alpha   90.00
_cell.angle_beta   90.00
_cell.angle_gamma   90.00
#
_symmetry.space_group_name_H-M   'P 1'
#
loop_
_entity.id
_entity.type
_entity.pdbx_description
1 polymer ?
#
loop_
_entity_poly.entity_id
_entity_poly.type
_entity_poly.pdbx_seq_one_letter_code
_entity_poly.pdbx_strand_id
1 'polypeptide(L)'
;EEAAVEAIRETSANDTSIWSRVMSRVIGPRAPDNYVNTIKLTLHARQELRHWKKVSNFWKKTAREGNTDTGIPTPSASNLSDVRECLTDERKKAVEEL
;
A
#
# COMPACT_ATOMS: atom_id res chain seq x y z
N GLU A 1 -12.77 25.04 22.05
CA GLU A 1 -12.11 23.74 21.77
C GLU A 1 -11.06 23.40 22.81
N GLU A 2 -10.15 24.32 23.14
CA GLU A 2 -9.13 24.12 24.19
C GLU A 2 -9.70 23.65 25.54
N ALA A 3 -10.78 24.27 26.02
CA ALA A 3 -11.44 23.88 27.27
C ALA A 3 -11.97 22.43 27.26
N ALA A 4 -12.40 21.92 26.10
CA ALA A 4 -12.85 20.53 25.98
C ALA A 4 -11.66 19.56 25.97
N VAL A 5 -10.56 19.94 25.34
CA VAL A 5 -9.31 19.17 25.34
C VAL A 5 -8.74 19.07 26.75
N GLU A 6 -8.79 20.17 27.52
CA GLU A 6 -8.30 20.22 28.90
C GLU A 6 -9.14 19.35 29.84
N ALA A 7 -10.47 19.40 29.70
CA ALA A 7 -11.37 18.52 30.46
C ALA A 7 -11.16 17.03 30.14
N ILE A 8 -10.87 16.67 28.88
CA ILE A 8 -10.54 15.30 28.48
C ILE A 8 -9.19 14.88 29.07
N ARG A 9 -8.21 15.79 29.10
CA ARG A 9 -6.87 15.53 29.65
C ARG A 9 -6.94 15.28 31.16
N GLU A 10 -7.70 16.09 31.88
CA GLU A 10 -7.88 15.96 33.32
C GLU A 10 -8.66 14.69 33.68
N THR A 11 -9.72 14.38 32.93
CA THR A 11 -10.52 13.16 33.16
C THR A 11 -9.82 11.87 32.73
N SER A 12 -8.84 11.93 31.81
CA SER A 12 -8.04 10.77 31.43
C SER A 12 -6.90 10.46 32.39
N ALA A 13 -6.46 11.43 33.20
CA ALA A 13 -5.48 11.23 34.28
C ALA A 13 -6.07 10.50 35.51
N ASN A 14 -7.40 10.43 35.61
CA ASN A 14 -8.09 9.70 36.67
C ASN A 14 -8.34 8.25 36.24
N ASP A 15 -7.66 7.29 36.87
CA ASP A 15 -7.74 5.86 36.53
C ASP A 15 -9.14 5.25 36.65
N THR A 16 -10.05 5.88 37.40
CA THR A 16 -11.45 5.41 37.56
C THR A 16 -12.40 5.90 36.47
N SER A 17 -11.94 6.80 35.60
CA SER A 17 -12.75 7.44 34.56
C SER A 17 -13.01 6.52 33.36
N ILE A 18 -14.15 6.70 32.69
CA ILE A 18 -14.39 6.04 31.40
C ILE A 18 -13.32 6.47 30.37
N TRP A 19 -12.81 7.69 30.51
CA TRP A 19 -11.76 8.22 29.65
C TRP A 19 -10.40 7.54 29.84
N SER A 20 -10.03 7.10 31.06
CA SER A 20 -8.80 6.32 31.25
C SER A 20 -8.89 4.98 30.51
N ARG A 21 -10.05 4.33 30.55
CA ARG A 21 -10.31 3.07 29.82
C ARG A 21 -10.26 3.26 28.30
N VAL A 22 -10.82 4.34 27.78
CA VAL A 22 -10.74 4.66 26.34
C VAL A 22 -9.31 5.03 25.95
N MET A 23 -8.63 5.87 26.73
CA MET A 23 -7.27 6.30 26.48
C MET A 23 -6.28 5.13 26.57
N SER A 24 -6.44 4.17 27.48
CA SER A 24 -5.59 2.97 27.53
C SER A 24 -5.67 2.12 26.24
N ARG A 25 -6.75 2.23 25.46
CA ARG A 25 -6.90 1.53 24.16
C ARG A 25 -6.40 2.36 22.99
N VAL A 26 -6.41 3.69 23.12
CA VAL A 26 -5.97 4.65 22.08
C VAL A 26 -4.48 4.98 22.20
N ILE A 27 -4.00 5.16 23.43
CA ILE A 27 -2.63 5.48 23.86
C ILE A 27 -1.88 4.22 24.32
N GLY A 28 -2.58 3.10 24.57
CA GLY A 28 -1.95 1.82 24.87
C GLY A 28 -0.87 1.50 23.84
N PRO A 29 0.19 0.76 24.22
CA PRO A 29 1.33 0.56 23.36
C PRO A 29 0.82 -0.01 22.03
N ARG A 30 0.84 0.80 20.96
CA ARG A 30 0.98 0.24 19.63
C ARG A 30 2.27 -0.53 19.73
N ALA A 31 2.17 -1.85 19.91
CA ALA A 31 3.31 -2.72 20.09
C ALA A 31 4.32 -2.32 19.01
N PRO A 32 5.59 -2.03 19.34
CA PRO A 32 6.61 -1.70 18.35
C PRO A 32 6.59 -2.66 17.13
N ASP A 33 6.22 -3.92 17.39
CA ASP A 33 5.95 -4.96 16.40
C ASP A 33 4.90 -4.58 15.35
N ASN A 34 3.84 -3.84 15.70
CA ASN A 34 2.83 -3.38 14.76
C ASN A 34 3.40 -2.38 13.74
N TYR A 35 4.31 -1.51 14.19
CA TYR A 35 5.02 -0.59 13.28
C TYR A 35 5.98 -1.35 12.39
N VAL A 36 6.78 -2.26 12.96
CA VAL A 36 7.70 -3.11 12.20
C VAL A 36 6.94 -3.95 11.16
N ASN A 37 5.81 -4.54 11.53
CA ASN A 37 4.97 -5.33 10.63
C ASN A 37 4.35 -4.48 9.54
N THR A 38 3.87 -3.27 9.87
CA THR A 38 3.32 -2.33 8.88
C THR A 38 4.39 -1.89 7.88
N ILE A 39 5.60 -1.60 8.35
CA ILE A 39 6.74 -1.26 7.49
C ILE A 39 7.08 -2.45 6.59
N LYS A 40 7.21 -3.66 7.15
CA LYS A 40 7.48 -4.88 6.38
C LYS A 40 6.42 -5.13 5.32
N LEU A 41 5.14 -5.03 5.67
CA LEU A 41 4.02 -5.18 4.74
C LEU A 41 4.09 -4.16 3.61
N THR A 42 4.38 -2.89 3.94
CA THR A 42 4.51 -1.82 2.95
C THR A 42 5.70 -2.04 2.01
N LEU A 43 6.83 -2.51 2.54
CA LEU A 43 8.02 -2.83 1.73
C LEU A 43 7.75 -4.04 0.82
N HIS A 44 7.09 -5.07 1.33
CA HIS A 44 6.70 -6.25 0.56
C HIS A 44 5.77 -5.88 -0.59
N ALA A 45 4.70 -5.13 -0.31
CA ALA A 45 3.76 -4.67 -1.33
C ALA A 45 4.45 -3.85 -2.43
N ARG A 46 5.41 -2.99 -2.07
CA ARG A 46 6.22 -2.25 -3.05
C ARG A 46 7.10 -3.16 -3.92
N GLN A 47 7.66 -4.20 -3.33
CA GLN A 47 8.48 -5.17 -4.06
C GLN A 47 7.62 -5.98 -5.05
N GLU A 48 6.46 -6.46 -4.60
CA GLU A 48 5.50 -7.16 -5.46
C GLU A 48 5.02 -6.29 -6.62
N LEU A 49 4.67 -5.03 -6.35
CA LEU A 49 4.25 -4.10 -7.40
C LEU A 49 5.35 -3.90 -8.46
N ARG A 50 6.62 -3.76 -8.03
CA ARG A 50 7.75 -3.68 -8.96
C ARG A 50 7.94 -4.96 -9.77
N HIS A 51 7.74 -6.13 -9.17
CA HIS A 51 7.81 -7.41 -9.85
C HIS A 51 6.72 -7.52 -10.93
N TRP A 52 5.45 -7.30 -10.54
CA TRP A 52 4.33 -7.36 -11.47
C TRP A 52 4.41 -6.31 -12.58
N LYS A 53 4.98 -5.13 -12.32
CA LYS A 53 5.27 -4.13 -13.34
C LYS A 53 6.25 -4.63 -14.39
N LYS A 54 7.33 -5.31 -13.98
CA LYS A 54 8.30 -5.90 -14.92
C LYS A 54 7.65 -7.00 -15.75
N VAL A 55 6.88 -7.87 -15.12
CA VAL A 55 6.14 -8.95 -15.78
C VAL A 55 5.15 -8.38 -16.80
N SER A 56 4.36 -7.37 -16.42
CA SER A 56 3.43 -6.69 -17.32
C SER A 56 4.13 -6.07 -18.53
N ASN A 57 5.24 -5.36 -18.31
CA ASN A 57 6.00 -4.74 -19.40
C ASN A 57 6.63 -5.78 -20.34
N PHE A 58 7.16 -6.88 -19.78
CA PHE A 58 7.67 -8.00 -20.57
C PHE A 58 6.56 -8.53 -21.49
N TRP A 59 5.40 -8.88 -20.94
CA TRP A 59 4.32 -9.44 -21.75
C TRP A 59 3.71 -8.45 -22.74
N LYS A 60 3.61 -7.16 -22.40
CA LYS A 60 3.20 -6.12 -23.35
C LYS A 60 4.16 -6.02 -24.53
N LYS A 61 5.46 -6.16 -24.29
CA LYS A 61 6.49 -6.14 -25.32
C LYS A 61 6.45 -7.42 -26.16
N THR A 62 6.45 -8.59 -25.53
CA THR A 62 6.39 -9.89 -26.21
C THR A 62 5.13 -10.03 -27.08
N ALA A 63 3.98 -9.54 -26.61
CA ALA A 63 2.74 -9.54 -27.41
C ALA A 63 2.83 -8.67 -28.68
N ARG A 64 3.66 -7.62 -28.68
CA ARG A 64 3.87 -6.73 -29.84
C ARG A 64 4.90 -7.27 -30.82
N GLU A 65 5.93 -7.98 -30.33
CA GLU A 65 7.04 -8.49 -31.15
C GLU A 65 6.69 -9.78 -31.91
N GLY A 66 5.49 -10.33 -31.70
CA GLY A 66 4.99 -11.53 -32.39
C GLY A 66 5.48 -12.81 -31.72
N ASN A 67 4.53 -13.70 -31.40
CA ASN A 67 4.65 -14.94 -30.59
C ASN A 67 5.95 -15.76 -30.79
N THR A 68 7.04 -15.35 -30.15
CA THR A 68 8.29 -16.11 -30.03
C THR A 68 8.30 -17.04 -28.83
N ASP A 69 7.48 -16.77 -27.81
CA ASP A 69 7.51 -17.47 -26.51
C ASP A 69 6.24 -18.29 -26.23
N THR A 70 5.85 -19.17 -27.16
CA THR A 70 4.64 -20.02 -27.07
C THR A 70 4.63 -21.03 -25.90
N GLY A 71 5.78 -21.24 -25.25
CA GLY A 71 5.93 -22.18 -24.13
C GLY A 71 5.86 -21.55 -22.74
N ILE A 72 5.80 -20.22 -22.62
CA ILE A 72 5.76 -19.55 -21.32
C ILE A 72 4.29 -19.21 -20.99
N PRO A 73 3.73 -19.72 -19.88
CA PRO A 73 2.35 -19.40 -19.51
C PRO A 73 2.24 -17.91 -19.17
N THR A 74 1.37 -17.20 -19.88
CA THR A 74 0.98 -15.82 -19.55
C THR A 74 0.23 -15.80 -18.22
N PRO A 75 0.59 -14.89 -17.29
CA PRO A 75 -0.24 -14.61 -16.13
C PRO A 75 -1.65 -14.19 -16.55
N SER A 76 -2.65 -14.50 -15.72
CA SER A 76 -4.05 -14.10 -15.98
C SER A 76 -4.16 -12.59 -16.19
N ALA A 77 -5.04 -12.18 -17.10
CA ALA A 77 -5.30 -10.77 -17.42
C ALA A 77 -5.67 -9.94 -16.18
N SER A 78 -6.33 -10.55 -15.19
CA SER A 78 -6.67 -9.94 -13.89
C SER A 78 -5.43 -9.49 -13.11
N ASN A 79 -4.36 -10.30 -13.10
CA ASN A 79 -3.12 -9.97 -12.39
C ASN A 79 -2.38 -8.78 -13.03
N LEU A 80 -2.63 -8.52 -14.31
CA LEU A 80 -1.99 -7.44 -15.07
C LEU A 80 -2.82 -6.15 -15.07
N SER A 81 -4.15 -6.25 -15.00
CA SER A 81 -5.07 -5.10 -15.03
C SER A 81 -5.16 -4.32 -13.72
N ASP A 82 -4.83 -4.97 -12.60
CA ASP A 82 -4.90 -4.35 -11.27
C ASP A 82 -3.75 -3.38 -11.00
N VAL A 83 -2.67 -3.46 -11.78
CA VAL A 83 -1.54 -2.52 -11.69
C VAL A 83 -1.87 -1.27 -12.52
N ARG A 84 -2.73 -0.39 -12.00
CA ARG A 84 -3.00 0.93 -12.58
C ARG A 84 -2.07 1.97 -11.96
N GLU A 85 -1.11 2.43 -12.75
CA GLU A 85 -0.22 3.53 -12.36
C GLU A 85 -0.77 4.85 -12.91
N CYS A 86 -0.97 5.85 -12.05
CA CYS A 86 -1.21 7.22 -12.49
C CYS A 86 0.12 7.77 -13.04
N LEU A 87 0.36 7.53 -14.33
CA LEU A 87 1.50 8.09 -15.04
C LEU A 87 1.28 9.60 -15.27
N THR A 88 2.37 10.38 -15.23
CA THR A 88 2.37 11.74 -15.77
C THR A 88 2.17 11.70 -17.28
N ASP A 89 1.63 12.75 -17.87
CA ASP A 89 1.24 12.73 -19.28
C ASP A 89 2.44 12.49 -20.23
N GLU A 90 3.62 13.00 -19.86
CA GLU A 90 4.89 12.71 -20.55
C GLU A 90 5.21 11.21 -20.56
N ARG A 91 4.98 10.51 -19.44
CA ARG A 91 5.25 9.07 -19.32
C ARG A 91 4.16 8.22 -19.97
N LYS A 92 2.90 8.70 -20.01
CA LYS A 92 1.83 8.04 -20.77
C LYS A 92 2.17 8.02 -22.25
N LYS A 93 2.58 9.17 -22.80
CA LYS A 93 2.95 9.29 -24.21
C LYS A 93 4.11 8.35 -24.58
N ALA A 94 5.14 8.29 -23.74
CA ALA A 94 6.26 7.37 -23.94
C ALA A 94 5.87 5.87 -23.85
N VAL A 95 4.82 5.53 -23.08
CA VAL A 95 4.30 4.14 -22.98
C VAL A 95 3.37 3.78 -24.15
N GLU A 96 2.69 4.76 -24.73
CA GLU A 96 1.89 4.57 -25.95
C GLU A 96 2.77 4.45 -27.21
N GLU A 97 3.93 5.13 -27.21
CA GLU A 97 4.93 5.09 -28.30
C GLU A 97 5.83 3.83 -28.27
N LEU A 98 5.98 3.17 -27.11
CA LEU A 98 6.51 1.80 -26.97
C LEU A 98 5.46 0.81 -27.40
#